data_AF-A0A4S2GZ23-F1
#
_entry.id   AF-A0A4S2GZ23-F1
#
_cell.length_a   1.000
_cell.length_b   1.000
_cell.length_c   1.000
_cell.angle_alpha   90.00
_cell.angle_beta   90.00
_cell.angle_gamma   90.00
#
_symmetry.space_group_name_H-M   'P 1'
#
loop_
_entity.id
_entity.type
_entity.pdbx_description
1 polymer ?
#
loop_
_entity_poly.entity_id
_entity_poly.type
_entity_poly.pdbx_seq_one_letter_code
_entity_poly.pdbx_strand_id
1 'polypeptide(L)'
;MSLSQTARILAIAAVFTAAPAIAANQSYSTGPYYGSARMPYLGDPFQECRGRQSELELRACLSRLHDEARYDLDYVNDRLERLASSFQDEGVRAYHEEKLRGARTTWSAYLDYHCDFEGAMLGDDNTEVGLQSLACQIMMMRIQAYRLDTLAQNIDIEIVDTPGTDGPIADVRCEQGDFREWRVRCDARGNYFAETGTGGNTLRLERSVNGGFDLVLASSVHAIDTGRSINVRVDSNPTLDFRTTPGYAGPSERGGFVIDNSPAVDTLIGQMRQGGRVAVVFYDTAGQAQVANFSLYGVTSALEHLADRGRVYRRPAR
;
A
#
# COMPACT_ATOMS: atom_id res chain seq x y z
N MET A 1 23.13 22.93 -13.86
CA MET A 1 22.82 21.48 -13.78
C MET A 1 24.12 20.70 -13.77
N SER A 2 24.31 19.82 -12.79
CA SER A 2 25.42 18.88 -12.77
C SER A 2 25.23 17.83 -13.87
N LEU A 3 26.31 17.46 -14.58
CA LEU A 3 26.33 16.34 -15.54
C LEU A 3 25.77 15.03 -14.96
N SER A 4 25.80 14.87 -13.63
CA SER A 4 25.22 13.71 -12.93
C SER A 4 23.69 13.69 -12.95
N GLN A 5 23.02 14.85 -12.93
CA GLN A 5 21.55 14.93 -12.98
C GLN A 5 21.04 14.55 -14.37
N THR A 6 21.64 15.09 -15.44
CA THR A 6 21.24 14.81 -16.82
C THR A 6 21.45 13.34 -17.21
N ALA A 7 22.55 12.72 -16.77
CA ALA A 7 22.84 11.31 -17.06
C ALA A 7 21.90 10.33 -16.34
N ARG A 8 21.43 10.67 -15.13
CA ARG A 8 20.53 9.82 -14.32
C ARG A 8 19.06 9.98 -14.73
N ILE A 9 18.69 11.14 -15.25
CA ILE A 9 17.38 11.41 -15.85
C ILE A 9 17.16 10.61 -17.14
N LEU A 10 18.21 10.43 -17.94
CA LEU A 10 18.20 9.52 -19.09
C LEU A 10 17.97 8.05 -18.69
N ALA A 11 18.34 7.65 -17.48
CA ALA A 11 18.07 6.30 -16.97
C ALA A 11 16.57 6.06 -16.74
N ILE A 12 15.79 7.08 -16.37
CA ILE A 12 14.32 6.99 -16.24
C ILE A 12 13.70 6.67 -17.59
N ALA A 13 14.08 7.42 -18.63
CA ALA A 13 13.62 7.15 -19.99
C ALA A 13 14.09 5.77 -20.49
N ALA A 14 15.33 5.38 -20.16
CA ALA A 14 15.88 4.08 -20.52
C ALA A 14 15.13 2.90 -19.88
N VAL A 15 14.65 3.02 -18.63
CA VAL A 15 13.84 1.97 -17.97
C VAL A 15 12.54 1.71 -18.71
N PHE A 16 11.93 2.74 -19.32
CA PHE A 16 10.72 2.58 -20.11
C PHE A 16 10.99 2.15 -21.56
N THR A 17 12.07 2.61 -22.19
CA THR A 17 12.43 2.14 -23.55
C THR A 17 13.03 0.74 -23.57
N ALA A 18 13.64 0.28 -22.47
CA ALA A 18 14.18 -1.07 -22.33
C ALA A 18 13.18 -2.08 -21.74
N ALA A 19 12.01 -1.63 -21.26
CA ALA A 19 10.98 -2.52 -20.72
C ALA A 19 10.56 -3.65 -21.70
N PRO A 20 10.38 -3.41 -23.01
CA PRO A 20 10.07 -4.48 -23.97
C PRO A 20 11.24 -5.45 -24.17
N ALA A 21 12.48 -4.97 -24.14
CA ALA A 21 13.68 -5.77 -24.39
C ALA A 21 14.14 -6.59 -23.17
N ILE A 22 13.86 -6.13 -21.95
CA ILE A 22 14.18 -6.85 -20.71
C ILE A 22 13.07 -7.85 -20.34
N ALA A 23 11.80 -7.52 -20.61
CA ALA A 23 10.70 -8.48 -20.45
C ALA A 23 10.84 -9.70 -21.38
N ALA A 24 11.39 -9.50 -22.58
CA ALA A 24 11.69 -10.59 -23.52
C ALA A 24 12.85 -11.51 -23.08
N ASN A 25 13.68 -11.10 -22.11
CA ASN A 25 14.91 -11.82 -21.72
C ASN A 25 14.89 -12.36 -20.29
N GLN A 26 13.80 -12.15 -19.55
CA GLN A 26 13.54 -12.84 -18.29
C GLN A 26 12.52 -13.93 -18.57
N SER A 27 13.01 -15.12 -18.93
CA SER A 27 12.27 -16.35 -18.64
C SER A 27 11.81 -16.26 -17.18
N TYR A 28 10.50 -16.17 -16.96
CA TYR A 28 9.91 -16.00 -15.63
C TYR A 28 10.48 -17.07 -14.69
N SER A 29 11.46 -16.66 -13.90
CA SER A 29 12.08 -17.49 -12.88
C SER A 29 11.01 -17.77 -11.85
N THR A 30 10.68 -19.05 -11.66
CA THR A 30 9.77 -19.57 -10.62
C THR A 30 10.30 -19.39 -9.18
N GLY A 31 11.31 -18.54 -8.99
CA GLY A 31 11.87 -18.23 -7.69
C GLY A 31 11.02 -17.21 -6.92
N PRO A 32 10.90 -17.34 -5.58
CA PRO A 32 10.22 -16.36 -4.76
C PRO A 32 10.99 -15.04 -4.82
N TYR A 33 10.49 -14.08 -5.59
CA TYR A 33 10.94 -12.70 -5.52
C TYR A 33 10.42 -12.10 -4.20
N TYR A 34 11.29 -12.05 -3.19
CA TYR A 34 11.05 -11.24 -2.01
C TYR A 34 11.11 -9.78 -2.43
N GLY A 35 9.95 -9.13 -2.54
CA GLY A 35 9.87 -7.70 -2.78
C GLY A 35 10.38 -6.89 -1.58
N SER A 36 10.51 -5.56 -1.76
CA SER A 36 10.87 -4.67 -0.66
C SER A 36 9.80 -4.68 0.43
N ALA A 37 10.13 -4.09 1.59
CA ALA A 37 9.18 -3.88 2.69
C ALA A 37 7.89 -3.12 2.30
N ARG A 38 7.81 -2.56 1.08
CA ARG A 38 6.65 -1.83 0.56
C ARG A 38 5.78 -2.62 -0.42
N MET A 39 6.32 -3.63 -1.10
CA MET A 39 5.55 -4.50 -2.01
C MET A 39 5.98 -5.96 -1.81
N PRO A 40 5.50 -6.61 -0.73
CA PRO A 40 6.00 -7.93 -0.34
C PRO A 40 5.60 -9.06 -1.28
N TYR A 41 4.72 -8.83 -2.27
CA TYR A 41 4.10 -9.87 -3.09
C TYR A 41 4.38 -9.68 -4.59
N LEU A 42 5.48 -10.28 -5.05
CA LEU A 42 5.68 -10.66 -6.46
C LEU A 42 5.33 -12.14 -6.66
N GLY A 43 4.26 -12.59 -5.97
CA GLY A 43 3.76 -13.95 -6.06
C GLY A 43 2.95 -14.18 -7.34
N ASP A 44 2.81 -15.45 -7.72
CA ASP A 44 1.90 -15.88 -8.77
C ASP A 44 0.44 -15.61 -8.32
N PRO A 45 -0.34 -14.79 -9.06
CA PRO A 45 -1.73 -14.48 -8.71
C PRO A 45 -2.61 -15.72 -8.53
N PHE A 46 -2.35 -16.82 -9.24
CA PHE A 46 -3.09 -18.07 -9.08
C PHE A 46 -2.78 -18.74 -7.73
N GLN A 47 -1.56 -18.62 -7.23
CA GLN A 47 -1.18 -19.12 -5.91
C GLN A 47 -1.84 -18.30 -4.79
N GLU A 48 -1.94 -16.98 -4.96
CA GLU A 48 -2.62 -16.10 -4.01
C GLU A 48 -4.13 -16.38 -3.94
N CYS A 49 -4.71 -16.78 -5.07
CA CYS A 49 -6.10 -17.21 -5.15
C CYS A 49 -6.30 -18.71 -4.88
N ARG A 50 -5.25 -19.44 -4.49
CA ARG A 50 -5.33 -20.88 -4.21
C ARG A 50 -6.26 -21.13 -3.02
N GLY A 51 -7.22 -22.04 -3.21
CA GLY A 51 -8.25 -22.37 -2.21
C GLY A 51 -9.65 -21.85 -2.55
N ARG A 52 -9.80 -21.05 -3.61
CA ARG A 52 -11.09 -20.76 -4.24
C ARG A 52 -11.51 -21.97 -5.09
N GLN A 53 -12.66 -22.57 -4.79
CA GLN A 53 -13.06 -23.87 -5.35
C GLN A 53 -13.86 -23.73 -6.66
N SER A 54 -14.43 -22.56 -6.92
CA SER A 54 -15.17 -22.29 -8.15
C SER A 54 -14.44 -21.28 -9.05
N GLU A 55 -14.67 -21.39 -10.35
CA GLU A 55 -14.18 -20.43 -11.36
C GLU A 55 -14.62 -19.00 -11.06
N LEU A 56 -15.86 -18.82 -10.57
CA LEU A 56 -16.39 -17.52 -10.18
C LEU A 56 -15.61 -16.91 -9.01
N GLU A 57 -15.28 -17.71 -7.99
CA GLU A 57 -14.49 -17.26 -6.85
C GLU A 57 -13.04 -16.94 -7.25
N LEU A 58 -12.45 -17.73 -8.15
CA LEU A 58 -11.12 -17.46 -8.70
C LEU A 58 -11.12 -16.13 -9.46
N ARG A 59 -12.10 -15.92 -10.35
CA ARG A 59 -12.23 -14.69 -11.13
C ARG A 59 -12.46 -13.47 -10.24
N ALA A 60 -13.29 -13.59 -9.20
CA ALA A 60 -13.51 -12.52 -8.23
C ALA A 60 -12.22 -12.19 -7.46
N CYS A 61 -11.44 -13.21 -7.08
CA CYS A 61 -10.15 -13.03 -6.44
C CYS A 61 -9.15 -12.30 -7.36
N LEU A 62 -8.99 -12.78 -8.60
CA LEU A 62 -8.09 -12.14 -9.57
C LEU A 62 -8.54 -10.71 -9.92
N SER A 63 -9.83 -10.46 -10.08
CA SER A 63 -10.36 -9.10 -10.31
C SER A 63 -9.98 -8.16 -9.18
N ARG A 64 -10.07 -8.61 -7.92
CA ARG A 64 -9.61 -7.82 -6.76
C ARG A 64 -8.11 -7.55 -6.84
N LEU A 65 -7.29 -8.57 -7.12
CA LEU A 65 -5.83 -8.41 -7.23
C LEU A 65 -5.45 -7.46 -8.38
N HIS A 66 -6.20 -7.47 -9.48
CA HIS A 66 -6.02 -6.56 -10.61
C HIS A 66 -6.32 -5.12 -10.21
N ASP A 67 -7.44 -4.89 -9.52
CA ASP A 67 -7.80 -3.57 -9.01
C ASP A 67 -6.80 -3.02 -7.99
N GLU A 68 -6.19 -3.89 -7.19
CA GLU A 68 -5.10 -3.55 -6.26
C GLU A 68 -3.82 -3.20 -7.04
N ALA A 69 -3.37 -4.06 -7.95
CA ALA A 69 -2.17 -3.84 -8.74
C ALA A 69 -2.25 -2.57 -9.59
N ARG A 70 -3.41 -2.29 -10.17
CA ARG A 70 -3.67 -1.05 -10.91
C ARG A 70 -3.58 0.16 -10.01
N TYR A 71 -4.22 0.09 -8.83
CA TYR A 71 -4.18 1.17 -7.86
C TYR A 71 -2.73 1.48 -7.43
N ASP A 72 -1.93 0.46 -7.13
CA ASP A 72 -0.55 0.64 -6.69
C ASP A 72 0.31 1.28 -7.80
N LEU A 73 0.10 0.87 -9.05
CA LEU A 73 0.76 1.50 -10.20
C LEU A 73 0.34 2.96 -10.37
N ASP A 74 -0.96 3.27 -10.29
CA ASP A 74 -1.49 4.63 -10.38
C ASP A 74 -0.94 5.52 -9.25
N TYR A 75 -0.87 5.01 -8.01
CA TYR A 75 -0.30 5.72 -6.88
C TYR A 75 1.18 6.11 -7.09
N VAL A 76 1.99 5.16 -7.55
CA VAL A 76 3.42 5.41 -7.81
C VAL A 76 3.60 6.37 -8.98
N ASN A 77 2.74 6.27 -9.98
CA ASN A 77 2.68 7.22 -11.08
C ASN A 77 2.37 8.64 -10.56
N ASP A 78 1.32 8.84 -9.78
CA ASP A 78 1.00 10.15 -9.20
C ASP A 78 2.17 10.71 -8.38
N ARG A 79 2.88 9.85 -7.65
CA ARG A 79 4.10 10.23 -6.92
C ARG A 79 5.20 10.74 -7.86
N LEU A 80 5.48 10.03 -8.95
CA LEU A 80 6.47 10.45 -9.95
C LEU A 80 6.08 11.76 -10.64
N GLU A 81 4.79 12.00 -10.88
CA GLU A 81 4.29 13.27 -11.42
C GLU A 81 4.47 14.42 -10.43
N ARG A 82 4.18 14.20 -9.15
CA ARG A 82 4.47 15.19 -8.11
C ARG A 82 5.96 15.53 -8.06
N LEU A 83 6.83 14.52 -8.16
CA LEU A 83 8.28 14.72 -8.25
C LEU A 83 8.70 15.50 -9.51
N ALA A 84 8.09 15.22 -10.66
CA ALA A 84 8.34 16.00 -11.87
C ALA A 84 7.84 17.45 -11.73
N SER A 85 6.68 17.65 -11.13
CA SER A 85 6.10 18.98 -10.93
C SER A 85 6.88 19.87 -9.95
N SER A 86 7.69 19.27 -9.07
CA SER A 86 8.48 19.98 -8.06
C SER A 86 9.74 20.65 -8.62
N PHE A 87 10.12 20.35 -9.87
CA PHE A 87 11.24 21.02 -10.54
C PHE A 87 10.94 22.52 -10.72
N GLN A 88 11.86 23.36 -10.25
CA GLN A 88 11.73 24.82 -10.33
C GLN A 88 11.87 25.36 -11.76
N ASP A 89 12.71 24.71 -12.58
CA ASP A 89 12.91 25.07 -13.98
C ASP A 89 11.75 24.55 -14.85
N GLU A 90 11.06 25.47 -15.53
CA GLU A 90 9.87 25.16 -16.33
C GLU A 90 10.18 24.23 -17.51
N GLY A 91 11.32 24.40 -18.18
CA GLY A 91 11.71 23.56 -19.31
C GLY A 91 12.05 22.14 -18.87
N VAL A 92 12.74 22.00 -17.74
CA VAL A 92 13.03 20.71 -17.11
C VAL A 92 11.74 20.02 -16.67
N ARG A 93 10.85 20.73 -15.95
CA ARG A 93 9.54 20.21 -15.53
C ARG A 93 8.73 19.69 -16.72
N ALA A 94 8.53 20.53 -17.75
CA ALA A 94 7.75 20.17 -18.93
C ALA A 94 8.31 18.94 -19.66
N TYR A 95 9.65 18.88 -19.82
CA TYR A 95 10.33 17.74 -20.40
C TYR A 95 10.05 16.44 -19.61
N HIS A 96 10.12 16.50 -18.27
CA HIS A 96 9.89 15.33 -17.43
C HIS A 96 8.44 14.85 -17.43
N GLU A 97 7.48 15.77 -17.32
CA GLU A 97 6.06 15.45 -17.38
C GLU A 97 5.70 14.81 -18.73
N GLU A 98 6.22 15.33 -19.83
CA GLU A 98 6.03 14.74 -21.16
C GLU A 98 6.63 13.32 -21.25
N LYS A 99 7.86 13.14 -20.77
CA LYS A 99 8.53 11.82 -20.78
C LYS A 99 7.79 10.79 -19.93
N LEU A 100 7.34 11.16 -18.73
CA LEU A 100 6.55 10.28 -17.87
C LEU A 100 5.23 9.91 -18.54
N ARG A 101 4.53 10.87 -19.15
CA ARG A 101 3.28 10.62 -19.87
C ARG A 101 3.48 9.64 -21.03
N GLY A 102 4.46 9.92 -21.90
CA GLY A 102 4.77 9.06 -23.04
C GLY A 102 5.20 7.65 -22.63
N ALA A 103 6.01 7.55 -21.58
CA ALA A 103 6.41 6.28 -20.97
C ALA A 103 5.21 5.45 -20.47
N ARG A 104 4.27 6.06 -19.73
CA ARG A 104 3.06 5.40 -19.24
C ARG A 104 2.18 4.90 -20.37
N THR A 105 1.92 5.75 -21.37
CA THR A 105 1.11 5.37 -22.53
C THR A 105 1.74 4.19 -23.28
N THR A 106 3.06 4.21 -23.47
CA THR A 106 3.78 3.12 -24.15
C THR A 106 3.74 1.83 -23.36
N TRP A 107 3.93 1.92 -22.04
CA TRP A 107 3.91 0.76 -21.16
C TRP A 107 2.51 0.14 -21.05
N SER A 108 1.45 0.95 -20.98
CA SER A 108 0.06 0.46 -20.97
C SER A 108 -0.27 -0.30 -22.25
N ALA A 109 0.11 0.24 -23.41
CA ALA A 109 -0.12 -0.46 -24.69
C ALA A 109 0.67 -1.78 -24.78
N TYR A 110 1.89 -1.81 -24.23
CA TYR A 110 2.68 -3.03 -24.15
C TYR A 110 2.05 -4.06 -23.20
N LEU A 111 1.56 -3.64 -22.03
CA LEU A 111 0.89 -4.49 -21.05
C LEU A 111 -0.29 -5.23 -21.69
N ASP A 112 -1.18 -4.49 -22.35
CA ASP A 112 -2.38 -5.04 -22.97
C ASP A 112 -2.00 -6.08 -24.05
N TYR A 113 -1.12 -5.70 -24.98
CA TYR A 113 -0.67 -6.58 -26.05
C TYR A 113 0.02 -7.85 -25.54
N HIS A 114 0.94 -7.69 -24.58
CA HIS A 114 1.73 -8.81 -24.05
C HIS A 114 0.85 -9.81 -23.30
N CYS A 115 -0.08 -9.32 -22.47
CA CYS A 115 -0.93 -10.19 -21.67
C CYS A 115 -2.06 -10.84 -22.48
N ASP A 116 -2.56 -10.19 -23.52
CA ASP A 116 -3.46 -10.83 -24.48
C ASP A 116 -2.74 -11.97 -25.23
N PHE A 117 -1.48 -11.76 -25.60
CA PHE A 117 -0.66 -12.80 -26.22
C PHE A 117 -0.37 -13.95 -25.25
N GLU A 118 0.06 -13.68 -24.01
CA GLU A 118 0.28 -14.75 -23.02
C GLU A 118 -1.00 -15.52 -22.71
N GLY A 119 -2.13 -14.82 -22.57
CA GLY A 119 -3.43 -15.45 -22.41
C GLY A 119 -3.73 -16.44 -23.53
N ALA A 120 -3.56 -16.01 -24.79
CA ALA A 120 -3.78 -16.85 -25.97
C ALA A 120 -2.81 -18.03 -26.08
N MET A 121 -1.59 -17.91 -25.53
CA MET A 121 -0.57 -18.96 -25.57
C MET A 121 -0.72 -20.01 -24.47
N LEU A 122 -1.29 -19.63 -23.31
CA LEU A 122 -1.35 -20.46 -22.12
C LEU A 122 -2.74 -21.03 -21.81
N GLY A 123 -3.81 -20.45 -22.35
CA GLY A 123 -5.18 -20.92 -22.12
C GLY A 123 -5.64 -21.92 -23.18
N ASP A 124 -6.31 -23.00 -22.76
CA ASP A 124 -6.86 -24.01 -23.68
C ASP A 124 -8.25 -23.61 -24.21
N ASP A 125 -8.95 -22.69 -23.55
CA ASP A 125 -10.23 -22.12 -23.97
C ASP A 125 -10.35 -20.61 -23.69
N ASN A 126 -11.44 -19.98 -24.14
CA ASN A 126 -11.65 -18.54 -23.97
C ASN A 126 -11.70 -18.08 -22.50
N THR A 127 -12.12 -18.96 -21.59
CA THR A 127 -12.18 -18.66 -20.16
C THR A 127 -10.77 -18.65 -19.60
N GLU A 128 -9.99 -19.70 -19.86
CA GLU A 128 -8.60 -19.80 -19.41
C GLU A 128 -7.73 -18.70 -20.03
N VAL A 129 -7.91 -18.38 -21.31
CA VAL A 129 -7.25 -17.25 -21.97
C VAL A 129 -7.47 -15.95 -21.19
N GLY A 130 -8.72 -15.70 -20.77
CA GLY A 130 -9.07 -14.52 -19.98
C GLY A 130 -8.44 -14.51 -18.58
N LEU A 131 -8.39 -15.66 -17.91
CA LEU A 131 -7.77 -15.78 -16.57
C LEU A 131 -6.24 -15.60 -16.65
N GLN A 132 -5.60 -16.18 -17.66
CA GLN A 132 -4.15 -16.06 -17.89
C GLN A 132 -3.76 -14.63 -18.25
N SER A 133 -4.51 -13.97 -19.14
CA SER A 133 -4.28 -12.54 -19.46
C SER A 133 -4.41 -11.66 -18.21
N LEU A 134 -5.46 -11.88 -17.40
CA LEU A 134 -5.64 -11.14 -16.16
C LEU A 134 -4.51 -11.36 -15.15
N ALA A 135 -4.05 -12.60 -15.00
CA ALA A 135 -2.91 -12.92 -14.13
C ALA A 135 -1.61 -12.26 -14.61
N CYS A 136 -1.33 -12.27 -15.93
CA CYS A 136 -0.22 -11.53 -16.52
C CYS A 136 -0.29 -10.03 -16.19
N GLN A 137 -1.48 -9.42 -16.35
CA GLN A 137 -1.66 -7.99 -16.09
C GLN A 137 -1.36 -7.64 -14.63
N ILE A 138 -1.90 -8.43 -13.69
CA ILE A 138 -1.63 -8.27 -12.24
C ILE A 138 -0.13 -8.30 -11.97
N MET A 139 0.56 -9.33 -12.46
CA MET A 139 1.98 -9.52 -12.22
C MET A 139 2.81 -8.37 -12.80
N MET A 140 2.55 -8.00 -14.05
CA MET A 140 3.29 -6.94 -14.75
C MET A 140 3.07 -5.57 -14.12
N MET A 141 1.83 -5.24 -13.72
CA MET A 141 1.53 -4.02 -12.97
C MET A 141 2.28 -3.97 -11.63
N ARG A 142 2.28 -5.06 -10.85
CA ARG A 142 3.02 -5.12 -9.58
C ARG A 142 4.53 -4.93 -9.77
N ILE A 143 5.12 -5.62 -10.75
CA ILE A 143 6.55 -5.48 -11.08
C ILE A 143 6.87 -4.04 -11.46
N GLN A 144 6.03 -3.41 -12.28
CA GLN A 144 6.26 -2.04 -12.73
C GLN A 144 6.09 -1.04 -11.59
N ALA A 145 5.04 -1.17 -10.77
CA ALA A 145 4.82 -0.35 -9.59
C ALA A 145 6.04 -0.43 -8.65
N TYR A 146 6.58 -1.63 -8.42
CA TYR A 146 7.76 -1.85 -7.60
C TYR A 146 9.01 -1.14 -8.16
N ARG A 147 9.27 -1.29 -9.46
CA ARG A 147 10.40 -0.66 -10.14
C ARG A 147 10.30 0.86 -10.06
N LEU A 148 9.12 1.40 -10.31
CA LEU A 148 8.87 2.83 -10.29
C LEU A 148 8.92 3.42 -8.87
N ASP A 149 8.46 2.69 -7.86
CA ASP A 149 8.55 3.17 -6.47
C ASP A 149 10.00 3.18 -6.00
N THR A 150 10.78 2.14 -6.35
CA THR A 150 12.22 2.09 -6.07
C THR A 150 12.94 3.29 -6.71
N LEU A 151 12.58 3.61 -7.96
CA LEU A 151 13.11 4.78 -8.65
C LEU A 151 12.71 6.09 -7.95
N ALA A 152 11.43 6.24 -7.60
CA ALA A 152 10.91 7.43 -6.92
C ALA A 152 11.62 7.65 -5.58
N GLN A 153 11.83 6.60 -4.79
CA GLN A 153 12.57 6.66 -3.52
C GLN A 153 14.00 7.17 -3.70
N ASN A 154 14.72 6.67 -4.71
CA ASN A 154 16.09 7.10 -4.98
C ASN A 154 16.18 8.58 -5.38
N ILE A 155 15.13 9.12 -6.01
CA ILE A 155 15.04 10.54 -6.35
C ILE A 155 14.71 11.38 -5.11
N ASP A 156 13.78 10.92 -4.27
CA ASP A 156 13.28 11.64 -3.09
C ASP A 156 14.39 11.87 -2.02
N ILE A 157 15.24 10.87 -1.81
CA ILE A 157 16.36 10.94 -0.84
C ILE A 157 17.36 12.06 -1.19
N GLU A 158 17.62 12.31 -2.47
CA GLU A 158 18.57 13.34 -2.90
C GLU A 158 17.99 14.78 -2.84
N ILE A 159 16.66 14.95 -2.86
CA ILE A 159 16.00 16.28 -2.73
C ILE A 159 16.09 16.79 -1.29
N VAL A 160 15.97 15.91 -0.29
CA VAL A 160 16.03 16.28 1.14
C VAL A 160 17.45 16.63 1.60
N ASP A 161 18.48 16.11 0.93
CA ASP A 161 19.89 16.29 1.30
C ASP A 161 20.58 17.51 0.64
N THR A 162 19.84 18.50 0.11
CA THR A 162 20.48 19.78 -0.24
C THR A 162 20.81 20.56 1.03
N PRO A 163 22.08 20.68 1.44
CA PRO A 163 22.44 21.40 2.66
C PRO A 163 22.43 22.89 2.32
N GLY A 164 21.34 23.57 2.65
CA GLY A 164 21.30 25.02 2.59
C GLY A 164 19.93 25.59 2.29
N THR A 165 19.08 25.67 3.31
CA THR A 165 18.36 26.91 3.66
C THR A 165 17.68 26.69 5.01
N ASP A 166 18.16 27.37 6.05
CA ASP A 166 17.45 27.56 7.32
C ASP A 166 16.24 28.49 7.10
N GLY A 167 15.24 28.00 6.36
CA GLY A 167 13.92 28.61 6.28
C GLY A 167 13.05 28.18 7.47
N PRO A 168 12.05 28.99 7.86
CA PRO A 168 11.09 28.57 8.88
C PRO A 168 10.46 27.24 8.44
N ILE A 169 10.37 26.28 9.37
CA ILE A 169 9.74 24.97 9.15
C ILE A 169 8.44 25.22 8.41
N ALA A 170 8.44 24.95 7.10
CA ALA A 170 7.27 25.17 6.28
C ALA A 170 6.15 24.35 6.88
N ASP A 171 5.03 25.01 7.15
CA ASP A 171 3.78 24.45 7.63
C ASP A 171 3.52 23.13 6.90
N VAL A 172 3.83 22.02 7.57
CA VAL A 172 3.76 20.68 6.99
C VAL A 172 2.29 20.38 6.89
N ARG A 173 1.67 20.83 5.81
CA ARG A 173 0.29 20.53 5.52
C ARG A 173 0.18 19.03 5.42
N CYS A 174 -0.52 18.48 6.40
CA CYS A 174 -0.94 17.11 6.47
C CYS A 174 -1.60 16.72 5.15
N GLU A 175 -0.89 15.98 4.32
CA GLU A 175 -1.45 15.50 3.07
C GLU A 175 -2.38 14.34 3.42
N GLN A 176 -3.68 14.63 3.43
CA GLN A 176 -4.71 13.62 3.64
C GLN A 176 -4.96 12.90 2.32
N GLY A 177 -5.32 11.62 2.39
CA GLY A 177 -5.62 10.81 1.21
C GLY A 177 -6.75 9.83 1.47
N ASP A 178 -7.62 9.66 0.48
CA ASP A 178 -8.67 8.65 0.50
C ASP A 178 -8.24 7.45 -0.36
N PHE A 179 -8.23 6.27 0.25
CA PHE A 179 -7.80 4.99 -0.29
C PHE A 179 -8.98 4.04 -0.25
N ARG A 180 -10.00 4.31 -1.09
CA ARG A 180 -11.27 3.58 -1.11
C ARG A 180 -12.00 3.67 0.24
N GLU A 181 -12.03 2.59 1.03
CA GLU A 181 -12.69 2.57 2.34
C GLU A 181 -11.77 2.98 3.50
N TRP A 182 -10.49 3.21 3.19
CA TRP A 182 -9.48 3.67 4.14
C TRP A 182 -9.12 5.12 3.88
N ARG A 183 -8.83 5.86 4.94
CA ARG A 183 -8.46 7.28 4.86
C ARG A 183 -7.21 7.54 5.67
N VAL A 184 -6.24 8.19 5.08
CA VAL A 184 -5.03 8.62 5.79
C VAL A 184 -5.18 10.07 6.20
N ARG A 185 -4.95 10.31 7.49
CA ARG A 185 -5.03 11.62 8.13
C ARG A 185 -3.84 11.81 9.06
N CYS A 186 -3.72 12.99 9.63
CA CYS A 186 -2.86 13.21 10.77
C CYS A 186 -3.56 14.06 11.83
N ASP A 187 -3.08 13.94 13.06
CA ASP A 187 -3.56 14.75 14.16
C ASP A 187 -2.87 16.12 14.22
N ALA A 188 -3.29 16.97 15.16
CA ALA A 188 -2.68 18.28 15.39
C ALA A 188 -1.19 18.22 15.81
N ARG A 189 -0.69 17.04 16.19
CA ARG A 189 0.72 16.80 16.52
C ARG A 189 1.51 16.32 15.30
N GLY A 190 0.87 16.17 14.13
CA GLY A 190 1.48 15.70 12.90
C GLY A 190 1.65 14.17 12.83
N ASN A 191 1.03 13.41 13.75
CA ASN A 191 1.10 11.95 13.70
C ASN A 191 0.13 11.43 12.65
N TYR A 192 0.66 10.73 11.65
CA TYR A 192 -0.13 10.13 10.59
C TYR A 192 -0.78 8.81 11.03
N PHE A 193 -2.02 8.60 10.59
CA PHE A 193 -2.77 7.38 10.84
C PHE A 193 -3.72 7.08 9.68
N ALA A 194 -4.02 5.80 9.48
CA ALA A 194 -5.00 5.31 8.53
C ALA A 194 -6.23 4.84 9.29
N GLU A 195 -7.42 5.22 8.85
CA GLU A 195 -8.67 4.85 9.51
C GLU A 195 -9.74 4.36 8.53
N THR A 196 -10.58 3.45 9.01
CA THR A 196 -11.82 3.02 8.36
C THR A 196 -12.94 2.94 9.39
N GLY A 197 -14.19 3.04 8.96
CA GLY A 197 -15.34 3.13 9.86
C GLY A 197 -16.53 2.30 9.40
N THR A 198 -17.28 1.74 10.36
CA THR A 198 -18.47 0.92 10.13
C THR A 198 -19.45 1.00 11.31
N GLY A 199 -20.70 1.36 11.05
CA GLY A 199 -21.75 1.38 12.09
C GLY A 199 -21.39 2.19 13.36
N GLY A 200 -20.68 3.31 13.21
CA GLY A 200 -20.23 4.14 14.34
C GLY A 200 -19.00 3.62 15.09
N ASN A 201 -18.39 2.53 14.64
CA ASN A 201 -17.09 2.05 15.07
C ASN A 201 -16.00 2.50 14.09
N THR A 202 -14.80 2.74 14.60
CA THR A 202 -13.63 3.14 13.81
C THR A 202 -12.47 2.22 14.14
N LEU A 203 -11.83 1.70 13.10
CA LEU A 203 -10.56 1.00 13.20
C LEU A 203 -9.48 1.93 12.64
N ARG A 204 -8.43 2.16 13.43
CA ARG A 204 -7.33 3.06 13.10
C ARG A 204 -6.00 2.35 13.26
N LEU A 205 -5.09 2.60 12.34
CA LEU A 205 -3.72 2.10 12.31
C LEU A 205 -2.80 3.32 12.39
N GLU A 206 -2.05 3.42 13.47
CA GLU A 206 -1.12 4.52 13.72
C GLU A 206 0.29 4.03 13.52
N ARG A 207 1.18 4.89 13.03
CA ARG A 207 2.59 4.51 12.97
C ARG A 207 3.21 4.62 14.35
N SER A 208 3.77 3.51 14.84
CA SER A 208 4.40 3.52 16.15
C SER A 208 5.76 4.22 16.12
N VAL A 209 6.12 4.81 17.26
CA VAL A 209 7.40 5.49 17.46
C VAL A 209 8.59 4.54 17.28
N ASN A 210 8.40 3.26 17.61
CA ASN A 210 9.44 2.22 17.56
C ASN A 210 9.50 1.48 16.21
N GLY A 211 8.81 1.97 15.18
CA GLY A 211 8.55 1.23 13.94
C GLY A 211 7.32 0.34 14.05
N GLY A 212 6.81 -0.20 12.94
CA GLY A 212 5.55 -0.95 12.93
C GLY A 212 4.30 -0.07 13.08
N PHE A 213 3.21 -0.68 13.56
CA PHE A 213 1.91 -0.02 13.67
C PHE A 213 1.27 -0.29 15.04
N ASP A 214 0.58 0.73 15.57
CA ASP A 214 -0.33 0.62 16.70
C ASP A 214 -1.76 0.44 16.15
N LEU A 215 -2.56 -0.41 16.79
CA LEU A 215 -3.97 -0.64 16.44
C LEU A 215 -4.86 0.14 17.42
N VAL A 216 -5.81 0.91 16.90
CA VAL A 216 -6.78 1.65 17.71
C VAL A 216 -8.18 1.31 17.28
N LEU A 217 -8.97 0.75 18.19
CA LEU A 217 -10.41 0.56 18.02
C LEU A 217 -11.16 1.61 18.84
N ALA A 218 -12.08 2.34 18.21
CA ALA A 218 -12.96 3.27 18.90
C ALA A 218 -14.42 3.00 18.50
N SER A 219 -15.35 3.34 19.38
CA SER A 219 -16.78 3.27 19.09
C SER A 219 -17.49 4.50 19.64
N SER A 220 -18.32 5.10 18.80
CA SER A 220 -19.21 6.21 19.18
C SER A 220 -20.58 5.74 19.68
N VAL A 221 -20.86 4.45 19.55
CA VAL A 221 -22.18 3.85 19.88
C VAL A 221 -22.10 3.04 21.17
N HIS A 222 -21.01 2.29 21.37
CA HIS A 222 -20.81 1.42 22.52
C HIS A 222 -19.49 1.76 23.22
N ALA A 223 -19.54 2.22 24.47
CA ALA A 223 -18.32 2.44 25.25
C ALA A 223 -17.59 1.10 25.44
N ILE A 224 -16.36 1.00 24.93
CA ILE A 224 -15.58 -0.25 24.93
C ILE A 224 -15.09 -0.56 26.35
N ASP A 225 -15.31 -1.78 26.83
CA ASP A 225 -14.73 -2.29 28.07
C ASP A 225 -13.25 -2.62 27.85
N THR A 226 -12.38 -1.66 28.17
CA THR A 226 -10.92 -1.81 28.10
C THR A 226 -10.35 -2.70 29.19
N GLY A 227 -11.16 -3.36 30.01
CA GLY A 227 -10.75 -4.40 30.96
C GLY A 227 -10.81 -5.81 30.37
N ARG A 228 -11.47 -6.00 29.22
CA ARG A 228 -11.63 -7.29 28.53
C ARG A 228 -10.83 -7.35 27.24
N SER A 229 -10.53 -8.57 26.79
CA SER A 229 -9.83 -8.75 25.53
C SER A 229 -10.73 -8.47 24.32
N ILE A 230 -10.12 -8.03 23.23
CA ILE A 230 -10.76 -7.95 21.92
C ILE A 230 -10.24 -9.07 21.02
N ASN A 231 -11.12 -9.61 20.19
CA ASN A 231 -10.79 -10.67 19.26
C ASN A 231 -10.87 -10.12 17.85
N VAL A 232 -9.78 -10.25 17.08
CA VAL A 232 -9.71 -9.76 15.71
C VAL A 232 -9.49 -10.93 14.78
N ARG A 233 -10.26 -10.97 13.69
CA ARG A 233 -10.12 -12.00 12.65
C ARG A 233 -10.18 -11.38 11.27
N VAL A 234 -9.20 -11.71 10.44
CA VAL A 234 -9.21 -11.36 9.02
C VAL A 234 -9.72 -12.55 8.22
N ASP A 235 -10.82 -12.36 7.49
CA ASP A 235 -11.52 -13.41 6.73
C ASP A 235 -11.67 -14.72 7.53
N SER A 236 -11.01 -15.79 7.07
CA SER A 236 -11.02 -17.15 7.65
C SER A 236 -9.74 -17.48 8.42
N ASN A 237 -8.85 -16.51 8.65
CA ASN A 237 -7.62 -16.73 9.41
C ASN A 237 -7.91 -17.03 10.89
N PRO A 238 -6.93 -17.62 11.62
CA PRO A 238 -7.04 -17.78 13.06
C PRO A 238 -7.28 -16.43 13.75
N THR A 239 -8.18 -16.43 14.72
CA THR A 239 -8.48 -15.25 15.55
C THR A 239 -7.27 -14.85 16.39
N LEU A 240 -6.96 -13.56 16.40
CA LEU A 240 -5.96 -12.94 17.25
C LEU A 240 -6.66 -12.34 18.49
N ASP A 241 -6.21 -12.75 19.68
CA ASP A 241 -6.73 -12.28 20.98
C ASP A 241 -5.80 -11.19 21.54
N PHE A 242 -6.33 -10.00 21.72
CA PHE A 242 -5.60 -8.85 22.23
C PHE A 242 -6.07 -8.51 23.65
N ARG A 243 -5.21 -8.78 24.63
CA ARG A 243 -5.52 -8.66 26.06
C ARG A 243 -5.08 -7.33 26.64
N THR A 244 -5.71 -6.93 27.74
CA THR A 244 -5.52 -5.64 28.43
C THR A 244 -4.29 -5.58 29.33
N THR A 245 -3.31 -6.44 29.06
CA THR A 245 -2.02 -6.47 29.77
C THR A 245 -1.22 -5.21 29.42
N PRO A 246 -0.44 -4.63 30.36
CA PRO A 246 0.48 -3.55 30.05
C PRO A 246 1.37 -3.90 28.85
N GLY A 247 1.34 -3.06 27.80
CA GLY A 247 2.04 -3.28 26.53
C GLY A 247 1.21 -3.95 25.41
N TYR A 248 -0.03 -4.35 25.68
CA TYR A 248 -0.97 -4.83 24.65
C TYR A 248 -2.27 -4.04 24.59
N ALA A 249 -2.76 -3.48 25.70
CA ALA A 249 -3.82 -2.50 25.58
C ALA A 249 -3.85 -1.44 26.69
N GLY A 250 -4.16 -0.20 26.30
CA GLY A 250 -4.38 0.92 27.22
C GLY A 250 -5.63 1.74 26.85
N PRO A 251 -6.26 2.41 27.83
CA PRO A 251 -7.34 3.35 27.53
C PRO A 251 -6.78 4.53 26.73
N SER A 252 -7.40 4.83 25.58
CA SER A 252 -7.07 6.04 24.84
C SER A 252 -7.71 7.27 25.49
N GLU A 253 -7.11 8.45 25.32
CA GLU A 253 -7.73 9.74 25.69
C GLU A 253 -9.11 9.96 25.01
N ARG A 254 -9.45 9.14 24.01
CA ARG A 254 -10.69 9.18 23.23
C ARG A 254 -11.64 8.00 23.53
N GLY A 255 -11.42 7.24 24.61
CA GLY A 255 -12.28 6.12 24.99
C GLY A 255 -12.17 4.90 24.06
N GLY A 256 -11.01 4.71 23.43
CA GLY A 256 -10.72 3.59 22.54
C GLY A 256 -9.78 2.55 23.17
N PHE A 257 -9.76 1.36 22.56
CA PHE A 257 -8.83 0.27 22.85
C PHE A 257 -7.60 0.43 21.96
N VAL A 258 -6.43 0.73 22.55
CA VAL A 258 -5.18 0.98 21.83
C VAL A 258 -4.22 -0.16 22.08
N ILE A 259 -3.62 -0.72 21.04
CA ILE A 259 -2.61 -1.77 21.09
C ILE A 259 -1.32 -1.21 20.51
N ASP A 260 -0.34 -1.05 21.37
CA ASP A 260 0.97 -0.56 20.95
C ASP A 260 1.75 -1.68 20.27
N ASN A 261 2.39 -1.34 19.15
CA ASN A 261 3.29 -2.12 18.30
C ASN A 261 3.74 -3.46 18.89
N SER A 262 2.89 -4.48 18.70
CA SER A 262 3.12 -5.84 19.18
C SER A 262 3.29 -6.79 17.99
N PRO A 263 3.99 -7.93 18.17
CA PRO A 263 4.11 -8.95 17.12
C PRO A 263 2.74 -9.46 16.62
N ALA A 264 1.71 -9.40 17.47
CA ALA A 264 0.35 -9.73 17.10
C ALA A 264 -0.28 -8.68 16.16
N VAL A 265 0.05 -7.39 16.32
CA VAL A 265 -0.35 -6.35 15.36
C VAL A 265 0.39 -6.53 14.04
N ASP A 266 1.69 -6.83 14.04
CA ASP A 266 2.41 -7.10 12.79
C ASP A 266 1.81 -8.29 12.02
N THR A 267 1.47 -9.36 12.75
CA THR A 267 0.76 -10.52 12.20
C THR A 267 -0.60 -10.10 11.63
N LEU A 268 -1.37 -9.31 12.39
CA LEU A 268 -2.65 -8.78 11.93
C LEU A 268 -2.50 -7.95 10.66
N ILE A 269 -1.51 -7.06 10.59
CA ILE A 269 -1.24 -6.22 9.42
C ILE A 269 -0.90 -7.08 8.20
N GLY A 270 -0.08 -8.12 8.38
CA GLY A 270 0.21 -9.09 7.33
C GLY A 270 -1.06 -9.78 6.82
N GLN A 271 -1.95 -10.20 7.73
CA GLN A 271 -3.24 -10.77 7.36
C GLN A 271 -4.15 -9.73 6.66
N MET A 272 -4.21 -8.49 7.15
CA MET A 272 -5.05 -7.43 6.61
C MET A 272 -4.66 -7.06 5.18
N ARG A 273 -3.37 -7.07 4.85
CA ARG A 273 -2.88 -6.82 3.48
C ARG A 273 -3.35 -7.86 2.47
N GLN A 274 -3.62 -9.08 2.92
CA GLN A 274 -4.04 -10.20 2.07
C GLN A 274 -5.56 -10.43 2.09
N GLY A 275 -6.23 -9.97 3.14
CA GLY A 275 -7.63 -10.24 3.39
C GLY A 275 -8.59 -9.21 2.80
N GLY A 276 -9.86 -9.59 2.69
CA GLY A 276 -10.94 -8.72 2.22
C GLY A 276 -11.71 -8.03 3.35
N ARG A 277 -11.83 -8.67 4.52
CA ARG A 277 -12.58 -8.15 5.67
C ARG A 277 -11.89 -8.43 6.99
N VAL A 278 -11.98 -7.49 7.92
CA VAL A 278 -11.61 -7.70 9.33
C VAL A 278 -12.84 -7.61 10.21
N ALA A 279 -13.05 -8.63 11.03
CA ALA A 279 -14.07 -8.67 12.07
C ALA A 279 -13.41 -8.45 13.43
N VAL A 280 -13.93 -7.50 14.20
CA VAL A 280 -13.48 -7.18 15.55
C VAL A 280 -14.63 -7.44 16.51
N VAL A 281 -14.42 -8.37 17.45
CA VAL A 281 -15.34 -8.66 18.54
C VAL A 281 -14.80 -8.01 19.80
N PHE A 282 -15.60 -7.14 20.41
CA PHE A 282 -15.26 -6.44 21.65
C PHE A 282 -16.45 -6.50 22.61
N TYR A 283 -16.24 -6.12 23.87
CA TYR A 283 -17.30 -6.01 24.86
C TYR A 283 -17.52 -4.54 25.21
N ASP A 284 -18.77 -4.15 25.42
CA ASP A 284 -19.07 -2.85 26.00
C ASP A 284 -19.03 -2.86 27.53
N THR A 285 -19.10 -1.69 28.17
CA THR A 285 -19.09 -1.55 29.63
C THR A 285 -20.28 -2.19 30.34
N ALA A 286 -21.35 -2.54 29.61
CA ALA A 286 -22.46 -3.35 30.12
C ALA A 286 -22.17 -4.86 30.02
N GLY A 287 -21.03 -5.25 29.46
CA GLY A 287 -20.60 -6.62 29.27
C GLY A 287 -21.23 -7.32 28.06
N GLN A 288 -21.88 -6.58 27.16
CA GLN A 288 -22.47 -7.13 25.94
C GLN A 288 -21.42 -7.25 24.83
N ALA A 289 -21.43 -8.37 24.12
CA ALA A 289 -20.54 -8.60 22.99
C ALA A 289 -21.03 -7.81 21.77
N GLN A 290 -20.11 -7.06 21.16
CA GLN A 290 -20.31 -6.26 19.97
C GLN A 290 -19.41 -6.79 18.86
N VAL A 291 -19.88 -6.69 17.60
CA VAL A 291 -19.12 -7.12 16.42
C VAL A 291 -19.09 -5.98 15.40
N ALA A 292 -17.88 -5.52 15.09
CA ALA A 292 -17.63 -4.55 14.02
C ALA A 292 -16.96 -5.25 12.84
N ASN A 293 -17.47 -5.05 11.62
CA ASN A 293 -16.90 -5.60 10.39
C ASN A 293 -16.43 -4.46 9.51
N PHE A 294 -15.12 -4.40 9.25
CA PHE A 294 -14.50 -3.39 8.41
C PHE A 294 -14.02 -4.03 7.11
N SER A 295 -14.21 -3.30 6.02
CA SER A 295 -13.60 -3.65 4.74
C SER A 295 -12.09 -3.40 4.80
N LEU A 296 -11.33 -4.29 4.18
CA LEU A 296 -9.89 -4.12 4.00
C LEU A 296 -9.56 -3.49 2.65
N TYR A 297 -10.57 -3.06 1.88
CA TYR A 297 -10.36 -2.53 0.56
C TYR A 297 -9.66 -1.16 0.59
N GLY A 298 -8.41 -1.13 0.13
CA GLY A 298 -7.51 0.03 0.18
C GLY A 298 -6.60 0.10 1.42
N VAL A 299 -6.61 -0.90 2.31
CA VAL A 299 -5.75 -0.92 3.51
C VAL A 299 -4.26 -0.93 3.16
N THR A 300 -3.88 -1.74 2.17
CA THR A 300 -2.49 -1.90 1.71
C THR A 300 -1.89 -0.57 1.31
N SER A 301 -2.60 0.15 0.45
CA SER A 301 -2.16 1.44 -0.07
C SER A 301 -2.19 2.55 0.99
N ALA A 302 -3.19 2.54 1.89
CA ALA A 302 -3.22 3.46 3.02
C ALA A 302 -2.00 3.26 3.94
N LEU A 303 -1.64 2.01 4.23
CA LEU A 303 -0.46 1.67 5.04
C LEU A 303 0.85 2.05 4.34
N GLU A 304 0.91 1.96 3.02
CA GLU A 304 2.07 2.41 2.24
C GLU A 304 2.23 3.92 2.29
N HIS A 305 1.14 4.67 2.16
CA HIS A 305 1.17 6.12 2.32
C HIS A 305 1.67 6.53 3.72
N LEU A 306 1.26 5.82 4.78
CA LEU A 306 1.78 6.01 6.15
C LEU A 306 3.29 5.70 6.26
N ALA A 307 3.75 4.64 5.60
CA ALA A 307 5.15 4.23 5.63
C ALA A 307 6.07 5.26 4.95
N ASP A 308 5.58 5.90 3.88
CA ASP A 308 6.30 6.93 3.11
C ASP A 308 6.45 8.24 3.88
N ARG A 309 5.36 8.77 4.45
CA ARG A 309 5.36 10.11 5.06
C ARG A 309 5.94 10.15 6.46
N GLY A 310 5.88 9.05 7.21
CA GLY A 310 6.45 9.02 8.57
C GLY A 310 8.00 8.95 8.62
N ARG A 311 8.72 8.92 7.49
CA ARG A 311 10.20 9.03 7.48
C ARG A 311 10.70 10.49 7.51
N VAL A 312 9.85 11.48 7.25
CA VAL A 312 10.30 12.85 6.94
C VAL A 312 10.53 13.75 8.18
N TYR A 313 10.12 13.37 9.40
CA TYR A 313 10.00 14.35 10.51
C TYR A 313 10.72 14.09 11.83
N ARG A 314 11.73 13.21 11.91
CA ARG A 314 12.60 13.18 13.09
C ARG A 314 14.05 13.44 12.71
N ARG A 315 14.40 14.73 12.68
CA ARG A 315 15.79 15.15 12.88
C ARG A 315 16.23 14.56 14.23
N PRO A 316 17.33 13.79 14.33
CA PRO A 316 17.81 13.32 15.62
C PRO A 316 18.06 14.54 16.51
N ALA A 317 17.54 14.50 17.73
CA ALA A 317 17.88 15.48 18.75
C ALA A 317 19.40 15.40 18.97
N ARG A 318 20.08 16.53 18.84
CA ARG A 318 21.49 16.67 19.22
C ARG A 318 21.61 16.73 20.74
#